data_AF-A0A1H2ELG8-F1
#
_entry.id   AF-A0A1H2ELG8-F1
#
_cell.length_a   1.000
_cell.length_b   1.000
_cell.length_c   1.000
_cell.angle_alpha   90.00
_cell.angle_beta   90.00
_cell.angle_gamma   90.00
#
_symmetry.space_group_name_H-M   'P 1'
#
loop_
_entity.id
_entity.type
_entity.pdbx_description
1 polymer ?
#
loop_
_entity_poly.entity_id
_entity_poly.type
_entity_poly.pdbx_seq_one_letter_code
_entity_poly.pdbx_strand_id
1 'polypeptide(L)'
;MQETTPLPINEAKTPPALIVGVLAVSVVAALFLFWLVYFHPPADADGTELVFLPTLNAILNSLAAVALVVGFVKIKAGKIAAHRAAMLSAFVFSSLFLVSYILNHHLHGDAIFQGQGGIRRVYFPILITHILLSVVALPMILITFFLSLTGRFPTHKKLARWTFPVWLYVSVTGVVVVAMLKIYNR
;
A
#
# COMPACT_ATOMS: atom_id res chain seq x y z
N MET A 1 -24.06 36.11 29.09
CA MET A 1 -23.10 35.12 28.55
C MET A 1 -23.92 33.99 27.96
N GLN A 2 -23.97 33.88 26.63
CA GLN A 2 -24.61 32.73 25.97
C GLN A 2 -23.62 31.56 26.01
N GLU A 3 -23.97 30.53 26.79
CA GLU A 3 -23.31 29.22 26.72
C GLU A 3 -23.42 28.69 25.29
N THR A 4 -22.30 28.60 24.58
CA THR A 4 -22.25 27.86 23.32
C THR A 4 -22.31 26.38 23.65
N THR A 5 -23.50 25.79 23.64
CA THR A 5 -23.69 24.35 23.73
C THR A 5 -22.84 23.69 22.63
N PRO A 6 -21.88 22.81 22.95
CA PRO A 6 -21.10 22.12 21.93
C PRO A 6 -22.06 21.32 21.06
N LEU A 7 -21.99 21.51 19.73
CA LEU A 7 -22.74 20.70 18.79
C LEU A 7 -22.47 19.21 19.09
N PRO A 8 -23.49 18.35 19.13
CA PRO A 8 -23.30 16.93 19.40
C PRO A 8 -22.34 16.38 18.36
N ILE A 9 -21.18 15.91 18.83
CA ILE A 9 -20.24 15.20 17.99
C ILE A 9 -20.99 13.96 17.55
N ASN A 10 -21.38 13.90 16.28
CA ASN A 10 -22.10 12.78 15.73
C ASN A 10 -21.16 11.55 15.76
N GLU A 11 -21.18 10.81 16.87
CA GLU A 11 -20.52 9.52 17.03
C GLU A 11 -21.30 8.43 16.27
N ALA A 12 -21.69 8.71 15.02
CA ALA A 12 -22.25 7.70 14.15
C ALA A 12 -21.20 6.60 13.98
N LYS A 13 -21.47 5.45 14.63
CA LYS A 13 -20.68 4.22 14.50
C LYS A 13 -20.41 3.96 13.01
N THR A 14 -19.20 3.53 12.69
CA THR A 14 -18.85 3.15 11.31
C THR A 14 -19.82 2.06 10.85
N PRO A 15 -20.50 2.21 9.70
CA PRO A 15 -21.49 1.24 9.27
C PRO A 15 -20.81 -0.12 9.05
N PRO A 16 -21.25 -1.19 9.72
CA PRO A 16 -20.59 -2.50 9.64
C PRO A 16 -20.58 -3.04 8.20
N ALA A 17 -21.62 -2.74 7.42
CA ALA A 17 -21.71 -3.10 6.00
C ALA A 17 -20.54 -2.57 5.17
N LEU A 18 -20.00 -1.38 5.47
CA LEU A 18 -18.86 -0.83 4.74
C LEU A 18 -17.57 -1.54 5.11
N ILE A 19 -17.36 -1.84 6.38
CA ILE A 19 -16.17 -2.59 6.82
C ILE A 19 -16.18 -3.96 6.16
N VAL A 20 -17.33 -4.65 6.19
CA VAL A 20 -17.52 -5.93 5.50
C VAL A 20 -17.28 -5.79 4.00
N GLY A 21 -17.80 -4.74 3.36
CA GLY A 21 -17.58 -4.48 1.93
C GLY A 21 -16.10 -4.26 1.58
N VAL A 22 -15.38 -3.45 2.34
CA VAL A 22 -13.93 -3.21 2.13
C VAL A 22 -13.13 -4.49 2.35
N LEU A 23 -13.46 -5.27 3.38
CA LEU A 23 -12.82 -6.56 3.63
C LEU A 23 -13.10 -7.54 2.49
N ALA A 24 -14.34 -7.64 2.02
CA ALA A 24 -14.71 -8.51 0.90
C ALA A 24 -13.96 -8.12 -0.38
N VAL A 25 -13.93 -6.85 -0.75
CA VAL A 25 -13.15 -6.34 -1.90
C VAL A 25 -11.67 -6.65 -1.74
N SER A 26 -11.12 -6.45 -0.54
CA SER A 26 -9.69 -6.71 -0.28
C SER A 26 -9.36 -8.21 -0.38
N VAL A 27 -10.24 -9.08 0.10
CA VAL A 27 -10.10 -10.54 -0.03
C VAL A 27 -10.18 -10.96 -1.49
N VAL A 28 -11.14 -10.44 -2.26
CA VAL A 28 -11.25 -10.72 -3.70
C VAL A 28 -9.99 -10.25 -4.44
N ALA A 29 -9.49 -9.05 -4.15
CA ALA A 29 -8.25 -8.54 -4.73
C ALA A 29 -7.04 -9.42 -4.38
N ALA A 30 -6.92 -9.87 -3.12
CA ALA A 30 -5.84 -10.75 -2.69
C ALA A 30 -5.91 -12.12 -3.37
N LEU A 31 -7.11 -12.71 -3.48
CA LEU A 31 -7.32 -13.98 -4.20
C LEU A 31 -7.02 -13.84 -5.69
N PHE A 32 -7.42 -12.72 -6.31
CA PHE A 32 -7.10 -12.42 -7.70
C PHE A 32 -5.59 -12.32 -7.92
N LEU A 33 -4.87 -11.58 -7.07
CA LEU A 33 -3.41 -11.48 -7.14
C LEU A 33 -2.74 -12.83 -6.92
N PHE A 34 -3.21 -13.62 -5.95
CA PHE A 34 -2.70 -14.97 -5.72
C PHE A 34 -2.87 -15.85 -6.98
N TRP A 35 -4.05 -15.82 -7.60
CA TRP A 35 -4.28 -16.54 -8.85
C TRP A 35 -3.37 -16.05 -9.98
N LEU A 36 -3.28 -14.73 -10.17
CA LEU A 36 -2.46 -14.10 -11.21
C LEU A 36 -0.98 -14.46 -11.08
N VAL A 37 -0.45 -14.49 -9.85
CA VAL A 37 0.98 -14.75 -9.61
C VAL A 37 1.33 -16.24 -9.77
N TYR A 38 0.47 -17.15 -9.31
CA TYR A 38 0.82 -18.57 -9.24
C TYR A 38 0.25 -19.45 -10.36
N PHE A 39 -0.85 -19.05 -10.98
CA PHE A 39 -1.58 -19.90 -11.94
C PHE A 39 -1.70 -19.30 -13.34
N HIS A 40 -1.54 -17.99 -13.49
CA HIS A 40 -1.62 -17.34 -14.80
C HIS A 40 -0.25 -17.38 -15.50
N PRO A 41 -0.12 -18.00 -16.69
CA PRO A 41 1.14 -17.99 -17.43
C PRO A 41 1.46 -16.58 -17.95
N PRO A 42 2.74 -16.17 -18.00
CA PRO A 42 3.13 -14.87 -18.52
C PRO A 42 2.67 -14.70 -19.98
N ALA A 43 2.02 -13.58 -20.29
CA ALA A 43 1.55 -13.26 -21.64
C ALA A 43 2.70 -12.89 -22.59
N ASP A 44 3.80 -12.34 -22.07
CA ASP A 44 5.02 -12.02 -22.79
C ASP A 44 6.21 -12.72 -22.11
N ALA A 45 6.31 -14.04 -22.32
CA ALA A 45 7.36 -14.86 -21.74
C ALA A 45 8.77 -14.48 -22.23
N ASP A 46 8.87 -13.85 -23.41
CA ASP A 46 10.14 -13.36 -23.97
C ASP A 46 10.61 -12.07 -23.27
N GLY A 47 9.72 -11.39 -22.52
CA GLY A 47 10.05 -10.25 -21.66
C GLY A 47 10.53 -9.03 -22.43
N THR A 48 9.91 -8.75 -23.57
CA THR A 48 10.30 -7.68 -24.48
C THR A 48 9.41 -6.44 -24.36
N GLU A 49 8.17 -6.62 -23.93
CA GLU A 49 7.20 -5.55 -23.77
C GLU A 49 7.31 -4.89 -22.40
N LEU A 50 7.33 -3.56 -22.35
CA LEU A 50 7.23 -2.80 -21.10
C LEU A 50 8.23 -3.24 -19.98
N VAL A 51 9.46 -3.60 -20.36
CA VAL A 51 10.54 -4.04 -19.44
C VAL A 51 10.87 -3.02 -18.33
N PHE A 52 10.43 -1.78 -18.47
CA PHE A 52 10.58 -0.74 -17.45
C PHE A 52 9.61 -0.88 -16.25
N LEU A 53 8.58 -1.73 -16.32
CA LEU A 53 7.53 -1.85 -15.29
C LEU A 53 8.06 -2.15 -13.87
N PRO A 54 9.06 -3.04 -13.64
CA PRO A 54 9.64 -3.22 -12.32
C PRO A 54 10.27 -1.93 -11.77
N THR A 55 10.89 -1.13 -12.65
CA THR A 55 11.45 0.18 -12.28
C THR A 55 10.35 1.17 -11.92
N LEU A 56 9.28 1.22 -12.70
CA LEU A 56 8.12 2.06 -12.43
C LEU A 56 7.48 1.70 -11.08
N ASN A 57 7.33 0.40 -10.81
CA ASN A 57 6.82 -0.10 -9.53
C ASN A 57 7.66 0.38 -8.34
N ALA A 58 8.99 0.34 -8.45
CA ALA A 58 9.89 0.85 -7.42
C ALA A 58 9.78 2.39 -7.26
N ILE A 59 9.64 3.14 -8.35
CA ILE A 59 9.47 4.60 -8.29
C ILE A 59 8.15 4.96 -7.62
N LEU A 60 7.04 4.32 -7.99
CA LEU A 60 5.71 4.59 -7.42
C LEU A 60 5.68 4.29 -5.92
N ASN A 61 6.28 3.17 -5.48
CA ASN A 61 6.43 2.87 -4.06
C ASN A 61 7.32 3.87 -3.32
N SER A 62 8.41 4.33 -3.95
CA SER A 62 9.28 5.37 -3.39
C SER A 62 8.51 6.68 -3.19
N LEU A 63 7.73 7.10 -4.19
CA LEU A 63 6.88 8.29 -4.12
C LEU A 63 5.79 8.15 -3.06
N ALA A 64 5.17 6.97 -2.93
CA ALA A 64 4.22 6.69 -1.86
C ALA A 64 4.89 6.80 -0.47
N ALA A 65 6.07 6.20 -0.28
CA ALA A 65 6.81 6.28 0.98
C ALA A 65 7.18 7.73 1.34
N VAL A 66 7.65 8.52 0.36
CA VAL A 66 7.95 9.95 0.57
C VAL A 66 6.70 10.72 0.94
N ALA A 67 5.59 10.53 0.22
CA ALA A 67 4.32 11.19 0.51
C ALA A 67 3.79 10.82 1.91
N LEU A 68 3.95 9.57 2.34
CA LEU A 68 3.62 9.12 3.70
C LEU A 68 4.43 9.85 4.76
N VAL A 69 5.76 9.90 4.60
CA VAL A 69 6.66 10.60 5.54
C VAL A 69 6.33 12.09 5.59
N VAL A 70 6.14 12.73 4.44
CA VAL A 70 5.72 14.14 4.36
C VAL A 70 4.41 14.33 5.11
N GLY A 71 3.40 13.52 4.83
CA GLY A 71 2.10 13.64 5.47
C GLY A 71 2.15 13.41 6.98
N PHE A 72 3.01 12.52 7.47
CA PHE A 72 3.27 12.33 8.90
C PHE A 72 3.91 13.58 9.55
N VAL A 73 4.92 14.16 8.89
CA VAL A 73 5.54 15.42 9.36
C VAL A 73 4.52 16.55 9.37
N LYS A 74 3.68 16.69 8.34
CA LYS A 74 2.66 17.75 8.26
C LYS A 74 1.59 17.61 9.34
N ILE A 75 1.13 16.39 9.66
CA ILE A 75 0.14 16.21 10.73
C ILE A 75 0.74 16.48 12.12
N LYS A 76 2.00 16.11 12.36
CA LYS A 76 2.72 16.45 13.60
C LYS A 76 2.87 17.97 13.76
N ALA A 77 3.00 18.71 12.65
CA ALA A 77 3.04 20.16 12.62
C ALA A 77 1.64 20.83 12.64
N GLY A 78 0.55 20.08 12.81
CA GLY A 78 -0.82 20.61 12.80
C GLY A 78 -1.32 21.08 11.42
N LYS A 79 -0.57 20.86 10.34
CA LYS A 79 -0.90 21.31 8.98
C LYS A 79 -1.83 20.31 8.28
N ILE A 80 -3.10 20.31 8.67
CA ILE A 80 -4.10 19.30 8.23
C ILE A 80 -4.29 19.29 6.70
N ALA A 81 -4.39 20.45 6.05
CA ALA A 81 -4.58 20.50 4.59
C ALA A 81 -3.40 19.86 3.84
N ALA A 82 -2.17 20.16 4.25
CA ALA A 82 -0.96 19.57 3.67
C ALA A 82 -0.85 18.06 3.97
N HIS A 83 -1.26 17.61 5.16
CA HIS A 83 -1.37 16.19 5.48
C HIS A 83 -2.34 15.48 4.53
N ARG A 84 -3.55 16.04 4.33
CA ARG A 84 -4.56 15.46 3.43
C ARG A 84 -4.05 15.35 1.99
N ALA A 85 -3.42 16.39 1.47
CA ALA A 85 -2.82 16.37 0.14
C ALA A 85 -1.77 15.25 0.01
N ALA A 86 -0.88 15.14 1.00
CA ALA A 86 0.14 14.09 1.02
C ALA A 86 -0.44 12.67 1.12
N MET A 87 -1.48 12.45 1.94
CA MET A 87 -2.16 11.15 2.04
C MET A 87 -2.88 10.78 0.74
N LEU A 88 -3.50 11.76 0.06
CA LEU A 88 -4.11 11.54 -1.25
C LEU A 88 -3.05 11.17 -2.30
N SER A 89 -1.91 11.88 -2.33
CA SER A 89 -0.80 11.52 -3.22
C SER A 89 -0.29 10.10 -2.96
N ALA A 90 -0.09 9.72 -1.69
CA ALA A 90 0.33 8.36 -1.32
C ALA A 90 -0.67 7.30 -1.80
N PHE A 91 -1.98 7.57 -1.64
CA PHE A 91 -3.04 6.70 -2.12
C PHE A 91 -3.04 6.55 -3.64
N VAL A 92 -2.89 7.66 -4.38
CA VAL A 92 -2.80 7.64 -5.85
C VAL A 92 -1.57 6.85 -6.31
N PHE A 93 -0.39 7.10 -5.74
CA PHE A 93 0.82 6.37 -6.11
C PHE A 93 0.72 4.88 -5.80
N SER A 94 0.11 4.50 -4.66
CA SER A 94 -0.14 3.10 -4.30
C SER A 94 -1.13 2.43 -5.26
N SER A 95 -2.15 3.16 -5.72
CA SER A 95 -3.13 2.66 -6.68
C SER A 95 -2.50 2.44 -8.05
N LEU A 96 -1.71 3.41 -8.52
CA LEU A 96 -0.93 3.29 -9.76
C LEU A 96 0.08 2.14 -9.68
N PHE A 97 0.74 1.97 -8.52
CA PHE A 97 1.63 0.86 -8.28
C PHE A 97 0.90 -0.48 -8.43
N LEU A 98 -0.29 -0.63 -7.83
CA LEU A 98 -1.05 -1.88 -7.91
C LEU A 98 -1.43 -2.22 -9.36
N VAL A 99 -1.87 -1.24 -10.15
CA VAL A 99 -2.18 -1.45 -11.57
C VAL A 99 -0.93 -1.87 -12.35
N SER A 100 0.17 -1.14 -12.18
CA SER A 100 1.45 -1.45 -12.82
C SER A 100 2.04 -2.81 -12.36
N TYR A 101 1.82 -3.19 -11.11
CA TYR A 101 2.22 -4.49 -10.55
C TYR A 101 1.45 -5.64 -11.19
N ILE A 102 0.12 -5.51 -11.29
CA ILE A 102 -0.75 -6.48 -11.97
C ILE A 102 -0.31 -6.65 -13.42
N LEU A 103 -0.09 -5.55 -14.14
CA LEU A 103 0.36 -5.58 -15.53
C LEU A 103 1.73 -6.27 -15.67
N ASN A 104 2.68 -5.96 -14.78
CA ASN A 104 3.99 -6.61 -14.79
C ASN A 104 3.90 -8.13 -14.60
N HIS A 105 3.09 -8.60 -13.65
CA HIS A 105 2.94 -10.04 -13.39
C HIS A 105 2.16 -10.74 -14.50
N HIS A 106 1.18 -10.06 -15.10
CA HIS A 106 0.46 -10.58 -16.25
C HIS A 106 1.40 -10.80 -17.45
N LEU A 107 2.29 -9.84 -17.73
CA LEU A 107 3.23 -9.91 -18.85
C LEU A 107 4.40 -10.85 -18.57
N HIS A 108 5.13 -10.63 -17.48
CA HIS A 108 6.44 -11.24 -17.23
C HIS A 108 6.44 -12.38 -16.21
N GLY A 109 5.33 -12.57 -15.48
CA GLY A 109 5.28 -13.51 -14.37
C GLY A 109 6.11 -13.06 -13.16
N ASP A 110 6.44 -14.01 -12.29
CA ASP A 110 7.12 -13.77 -11.02
C ASP A 110 8.64 -13.95 -11.13
N ALA A 111 9.41 -13.08 -10.48
CA ALA A 111 10.87 -13.07 -10.61
C ALA A 111 11.54 -14.00 -9.59
N ILE A 112 12.33 -14.97 -10.07
CA ILE A 112 13.09 -15.89 -9.21
C ILE A 112 14.37 -15.20 -8.71
N PHE A 113 14.54 -15.11 -7.39
CA PHE A 113 15.77 -14.56 -6.79
C PHE A 113 16.97 -15.50 -6.95
N GLN A 114 17.97 -15.07 -7.73
CA GLN A 114 19.17 -15.84 -8.10
C GLN A 114 20.32 -15.72 -7.08
N GLY A 115 20.23 -14.77 -6.15
CA GLY A 115 21.25 -14.55 -5.12
C GLY A 115 21.48 -15.80 -4.24
N GLN A 116 22.77 -16.13 -4.00
CA GLN A 116 23.19 -17.31 -3.26
C GLN A 116 23.79 -16.96 -1.89
N GLY A 117 23.80 -17.94 -0.97
CA GLY A 117 24.44 -17.81 0.35
C GLY A 117 23.67 -16.95 1.34
N GLY A 118 24.39 -16.17 2.16
CA GLY A 118 23.84 -15.45 3.31
C GLY A 118 22.72 -14.46 2.97
N ILE A 119 22.72 -13.90 1.76
CA ILE A 119 21.74 -12.88 1.33
C ILE A 119 20.31 -13.40 1.26
N ARG A 120 20.11 -14.70 1.01
CA ARG A 120 18.77 -15.33 1.02
C ARG A 120 18.09 -15.22 2.38
N ARG A 121 18.87 -15.27 3.47
CA ARG A 121 18.38 -15.10 4.85
C ARG A 121 17.93 -13.67 5.15
N VAL A 122 18.26 -12.71 4.30
CA VAL A 122 17.77 -11.32 4.37
C VAL A 122 16.60 -11.12 3.41
N TYR A 123 16.75 -11.59 2.17
CA TYR A 123 15.75 -11.42 1.11
C TYR A 123 14.39 -12.04 1.46
N PHE A 124 14.36 -13.34 1.80
CA PHE A 124 13.09 -14.04 1.98
C PHE A 124 12.28 -13.53 3.17
N PRO A 125 12.86 -13.24 4.34
CA PRO A 125 12.10 -12.60 5.41
C PRO A 125 11.46 -11.28 4.98
N ILE A 126 12.20 -10.40 4.29
CA ILE A 126 11.68 -9.13 3.79
C ILE A 126 10.55 -9.35 2.77
N LEU A 127 10.74 -10.29 1.84
CA LEU A 127 9.74 -10.60 0.81
C LEU A 127 8.45 -11.15 1.44
N ILE A 128 8.57 -12.13 2.33
CA ILE A 128 7.42 -12.76 3.00
C ILE A 128 6.67 -11.73 3.82
N THR A 129 7.36 -10.94 4.66
CA THR A 129 6.70 -9.92 5.47
C THR A 129 6.09 -8.82 4.61
N HIS A 130 6.73 -8.42 3.51
CA HIS A 130 6.17 -7.46 2.57
C HIS A 130 4.85 -7.95 1.97
N ILE A 131 4.79 -9.20 1.48
CA ILE A 131 3.58 -9.78 0.89
C ILE A 131 2.46 -9.85 1.94
N LEU A 132 2.75 -10.44 3.11
CA LEU A 132 1.75 -10.60 4.18
C LEU A 132 1.21 -9.24 4.66
N LEU A 133 2.09 -8.27 4.88
CA LEU A 133 1.67 -6.94 5.30
C LEU A 133 0.95 -6.17 4.19
N SER A 134 1.23 -6.43 2.91
CA SER A 134 0.53 -5.79 1.79
C SER A 134 -0.94 -6.22 1.72
N VAL A 135 -1.23 -7.51 1.97
CA VAL A 135 -2.60 -8.03 2.06
C VAL A 135 -3.37 -7.33 3.19
N VAL A 136 -2.72 -7.10 4.34
CA VAL A 136 -3.33 -6.41 5.49
C VAL A 136 -3.42 -4.90 5.26
N ALA A 137 -2.44 -4.30 4.57
CA ALA A 137 -2.38 -2.87 4.31
C ALA A 137 -3.58 -2.39 3.50
N LEU A 138 -3.99 -3.12 2.47
CA LEU A 138 -5.06 -2.72 1.55
C LEU A 138 -6.37 -2.37 2.30
N PRO A 139 -6.99 -3.26 3.11
CA PRO A 139 -8.21 -2.92 3.84
C PRO A 139 -7.96 -1.83 4.88
N MET A 140 -6.81 -1.81 5.54
CA MET A 140 -6.47 -0.77 6.52
C MET A 140 -6.44 0.62 5.88
N ILE A 141 -5.81 0.76 4.72
CA ILE A 141 -5.72 2.02 3.96
C ILE A 141 -7.12 2.47 3.54
N LEU A 142 -7.91 1.58 2.92
CA LEU A 142 -9.25 1.90 2.44
C LEU A 142 -10.19 2.33 3.58
N ILE A 143 -10.19 1.61 4.71
CA ILE A 143 -10.98 1.99 5.90
C ILE A 143 -10.49 3.32 6.45
N THR A 144 -9.17 3.52 6.59
CA THR A 144 -8.60 4.77 7.13
C THR A 144 -8.95 5.98 6.26
N PHE A 145 -8.94 5.80 4.94
CA PHE A 145 -9.33 6.80 3.96
C PHE A 145 -10.83 7.12 4.04
N PHE A 146 -11.69 6.11 4.10
CA PHE A 146 -13.14 6.29 4.30
C PHE A 146 -13.47 7.04 5.59
N LEU A 147 -12.82 6.70 6.71
CA LEU A 147 -13.01 7.40 7.97
C LEU A 147 -12.64 8.88 7.86
N SER A 148 -11.64 9.22 7.04
CA SER A 148 -11.27 10.61 6.77
C SER A 148 -12.30 11.36 5.92
N LEU A 149 -12.87 10.71 4.90
CA LEU A 149 -13.89 11.28 4.02
C LEU A 149 -15.22 11.51 4.74
N THR A 150 -15.54 10.65 5.71
CA THR A 150 -16.78 10.75 6.50
C THR A 150 -16.64 11.57 7.79
N GLY A 151 -15.51 12.25 7.99
CA GLY A 151 -15.30 13.13 9.14
C GLY A 151 -15.14 12.39 10.49
N ARG A 152 -14.98 11.06 10.48
CA ARG A 152 -14.81 10.23 11.69
C ARG A 152 -13.38 10.27 12.22
N PHE A 153 -12.89 11.48 12.51
CA PHE A 153 -11.48 11.71 12.88
C PHE A 153 -11.01 10.98 14.14
N PRO A 154 -11.80 10.80 15.21
CA PRO A 154 -11.36 10.03 16.39
C PRO A 154 -11.00 8.58 16.03
N THR A 155 -11.85 7.90 15.26
CA THR A 155 -11.61 6.52 14.79
C THR A 155 -10.50 6.47 13.76
N HIS A 156 -10.46 7.43 12.83
CA HIS A 156 -9.36 7.58 11.88
C HIS A 156 -8.00 7.65 12.59
N LYS A 157 -7.87 8.48 13.63
CA LYS A 157 -6.62 8.61 14.41
C LYS A 157 -6.22 7.30 15.09
N LYS A 158 -7.18 6.54 15.63
CA LYS A 158 -6.91 5.24 16.28
C LYS A 158 -6.35 4.23 15.27
N LEU A 159 -6.98 4.13 14.09
CA LEU A 159 -6.57 3.19 13.05
C LEU A 159 -5.28 3.64 12.34
N ALA A 160 -5.15 4.94 12.05
CA ALA A 160 -4.00 5.51 11.34
C ALA A 160 -2.66 5.30 12.06
N ARG A 161 -2.66 5.14 13.40
CA ARG A 161 -1.46 4.78 14.17
C ARG A 161 -0.87 3.42 13.78
N TRP A 162 -1.71 2.51 13.29
CA TRP A 162 -1.30 1.20 12.78
C TRP A 162 -1.18 1.21 11.25
N THR A 163 -2.11 1.88 10.55
CA THR A 163 -2.07 1.97 9.08
C THR A 163 -0.80 2.65 8.60
N PHE A 164 -0.36 3.73 9.25
CA PHE A 164 0.84 4.46 8.84
C PHE A 164 2.12 3.59 8.82
N PRO A 165 2.53 2.93 9.91
CA PRO A 165 3.76 2.13 9.89
C PRO A 165 3.65 0.92 8.95
N VAL A 166 2.50 0.26 8.86
CA VAL A 166 2.28 -0.86 7.93
C VAL A 166 2.40 -0.38 6.48
N TRP A 167 1.71 0.72 6.12
CA TRP A 167 1.75 1.28 4.77
C TRP A 167 3.16 1.76 4.40
N LEU A 168 3.84 2.46 5.31
CA LEU A 168 5.22 2.88 5.08
C LEU A 168 6.16 1.69 4.92
N TYR A 169 6.01 0.65 5.74
CA TYR A 169 6.82 -0.57 5.66
C TYR A 169 6.68 -1.22 4.29
N VAL A 170 5.47 -1.46 3.81
CA VAL A 170 5.26 -2.11 2.51
C VAL A 170 5.76 -1.25 1.36
N SER A 171 5.56 0.07 1.40
CA SER A 171 6.09 0.97 0.37
C SER A 171 7.63 0.96 0.33
N VAL A 172 8.31 0.98 1.48
CA VAL A 172 9.78 0.94 1.51
C VAL A 172 10.32 -0.44 1.10
N THR A 173 9.76 -1.51 1.66
CA THR A 173 10.23 -2.88 1.36
C THR A 173 9.97 -3.28 -0.09
N GLY A 174 8.94 -2.76 -0.75
CA GLY A 174 8.71 -2.97 -2.18
C GLY A 174 9.87 -2.45 -3.04
N VAL A 175 10.43 -1.28 -2.69
CA VAL A 175 11.62 -0.73 -3.35
C VAL A 175 12.84 -1.61 -3.09
N VAL A 176 13.01 -2.05 -1.84
CA VAL A 176 14.13 -2.91 -1.43
C VAL A 176 14.11 -4.25 -2.19
N VAL A 177 12.94 -4.90 -2.31
CA VAL A 177 12.80 -6.16 -3.05
C VAL A 177 13.20 -5.99 -4.51
N VAL A 178 12.70 -4.95 -5.19
CA VAL A 178 13.07 -4.67 -6.59
C VAL A 178 14.57 -4.35 -6.71
N ALA A 179 15.14 -3.58 -5.79
CA ALA A 179 16.57 -3.27 -5.79
C ALA A 179 17.42 -4.54 -5.62
N MET A 180 17.04 -5.43 -4.70
CA MET A 180 17.74 -6.71 -4.51
C MET A 180 17.64 -7.59 -5.76
N LEU A 181 16.45 -7.74 -6.35
CA LEU A 181 16.29 -8.47 -7.62
C LEU A 181 17.21 -7.90 -8.70
N LYS A 182 17.23 -6.57 -8.87
CA LYS A 182 18.08 -5.91 -9.87
C LYS A 182 19.59 -5.98 -9.62
N ILE A 183 20.02 -6.23 -8.39
CA ILE A 183 21.45 -6.35 -8.05
C ILE A 183 21.92 -7.79 -8.21
N TYR A 184 21.11 -8.76 -7.77
CA TYR A 184 21.51 -10.16 -7.68
C TYR A 184 21.07 -11.04 -8.86
N ASN A 185 20.15 -10.57 -9.71
CA ASN A 185 19.74 -11.27 -10.93
C ASN A 185 20.37 -10.68 -12.20
N ARG A 186 21.51 -9.99 -12.07
CA ARG A 186 22.29 -9.51 -13.23
C ARG A 186 23.19 -10.58 -13.78
#